data_AF-A0A2G8K953-F1
#
_entry.id   AF-A0A2G8K953-F1
#
_cell.length_a   1.000
_cell.length_b   1.000
_cell.length_c   1.000
_cell.angle_alpha   90.00
_cell.angle_beta   90.00
_cell.angle_gamma   90.00
#
_symmetry.space_group_name_H-M   'P 1'
#
loop_
_entity.id
_entity.type
_entity.pdbx_description
1 polymer ?
#
loop_
_entity_poly.entity_id
_entity_poly.type
_entity_poly.pdbx_seq_one_letter_code
_entity_poly.pdbx_strand_id
1 'polypeptide(L)'
;MTDEKTDSSHSIELPVGMLNALRQDGDLGGDDVNMGAGAMMDLDLNPIGLNLPNLKILEQPKSRGFRFRYGCEGPSHGGLPGEHSQKGKKSYPSVEIVNYKGDARIVVSLVTDEEVPKPHAHSLVGKHCCNGICTVQVGPKDLTAW
;
A
#
# COMPACT_ATOMS: atom_id res chain seq x y z
N MET A 1 7.57 34.20 -22.28
CA MET A 1 7.29 34.33 -20.83
C MET A 1 6.39 33.16 -20.45
N THR A 2 6.96 31.99 -20.27
CA THR A 2 6.26 30.79 -19.79
C THR A 2 7.25 30.04 -18.94
N ASP A 3 7.06 30.18 -17.63
CA ASP A 3 7.92 29.63 -16.60
C ASP A 3 7.89 28.11 -16.62
N GLU A 4 9.08 27.54 -16.69
CA GLU A 4 9.37 26.13 -16.46
C GLU A 4 9.23 25.86 -14.96
N LYS A 5 8.17 25.16 -14.54
CA LYS A 5 8.05 24.63 -13.18
C LYS A 5 8.42 23.16 -13.18
N THR A 6 9.68 22.90 -12.84
CA THR A 6 10.21 21.64 -12.33
C THR A 6 9.37 21.14 -11.15
N ASP A 7 8.68 20.02 -11.32
CA ASP A 7 8.11 19.26 -10.21
C ASP A 7 9.20 18.31 -9.69
N SER A 8 9.88 18.74 -8.62
CA SER A 8 10.92 17.97 -7.96
C SER A 8 10.29 16.81 -7.20
N SER A 9 10.50 15.59 -7.69
CA SER A 9 10.26 14.34 -6.96
C SER A 9 11.17 14.25 -5.74
N HIS A 10 10.74 14.84 -4.62
CA HIS A 10 11.40 14.62 -3.33
C HIS A 10 10.85 13.34 -2.72
N SER A 11 11.48 12.21 -3.05
CA SER A 11 11.47 11.02 -2.21
C SER A 11 12.11 11.41 -0.87
N ILE A 12 11.37 11.32 0.22
CA ILE A 12 11.94 11.53 1.56
C ILE A 12 12.72 10.24 1.90
N GLU A 13 14.04 10.30 1.79
CA GLU A 13 14.91 9.24 2.31
C GLU A 13 14.84 9.22 3.84
N LEU A 14 14.81 8.00 4.40
CA LEU A 14 14.75 7.81 5.85
C LEU A 14 15.97 8.49 6.50
N PRO A 15 15.80 9.21 7.63
CA PRO A 15 16.89 9.93 8.27
C PRO A 15 18.08 9.00 8.60
N VAL A 16 19.31 9.48 8.41
CA VAL A 16 20.55 8.71 8.67
C VAL A 16 20.61 8.14 10.10
N GLY A 17 19.92 8.75 11.06
CA GLY A 17 19.76 8.21 12.42
C GLY A 17 19.04 6.85 12.46
N MET A 18 18.15 6.56 11.50
CA MET A 18 17.42 5.30 11.36
C MET A 18 18.30 4.17 10.79
N LEU A 19 19.27 4.50 9.92
CA LEU A 19 20.27 3.56 9.41
C LEU A 19 21.31 3.17 10.47
N ASN A 20 21.65 4.08 11.38
CA ASN A 20 22.60 3.80 12.45
C ASN A 20 22.01 2.90 13.55
N ALA A 21 20.69 2.91 13.76
CA ALA A 21 20.02 2.02 14.70
C ALA A 21 20.02 0.55 14.24
N LEU A 22 20.18 0.29 12.94
CA LEU A 22 20.35 -1.06 12.38
C LEU A 22 21.80 -1.60 12.48
N ARG A 23 22.75 -0.78 12.96
CA ARG A 23 24.19 -1.08 12.92
C ARG A 23 24.83 -1.31 14.28
N GLN A 24 24.10 -1.12 15.38
CA GLN A 24 24.58 -1.40 16.73
C GLN A 24 23.98 -2.71 17.24
N ASP A 25 24.56 -3.83 16.82
CA ASP A 25 24.62 -5.04 17.63
C ASP A 25 26.02 -5.63 17.43
N GLY A 26 26.90 -5.26 18.36
CA GLY A 26 28.22 -5.86 18.49
C GLY A 26 28.32 -6.53 19.86
N ASP A 27 28.71 -7.81 19.82
CA ASP A 27 29.35 -8.60 20.88
C ASP A 27 28.48 -9.23 21.98
N LEU A 28 28.17 -10.53 21.81
CA LEU A 28 28.13 -11.49 22.92
C LEU A 28 28.83 -12.79 22.49
N GLY A 29 29.91 -13.10 23.19
CA GLY A 29 30.63 -14.37 23.12
C GLY A 29 29.71 -15.58 23.32
N GLY A 30 30.10 -16.69 22.68
CA GLY A 30 29.22 -17.85 22.49
C GLY A 30 29.01 -18.74 23.70
N ASP A 31 27.97 -19.58 23.57
CA ASP A 31 27.80 -20.93 24.11
C ASP A 31 26.78 -21.66 23.19
N ASP A 32 27.06 -22.92 22.83
CA ASP A 32 26.35 -23.75 21.85
C ASP A 32 24.86 -24.06 22.15
N VAL A 33 23.94 -23.84 21.19
CA VAL A 33 22.65 -24.59 21.10
C VAL A 33 22.08 -24.69 19.65
N ASN A 34 22.22 -25.89 19.07
CA ASN A 34 21.34 -26.66 18.16
C ASN A 34 20.48 -25.94 17.08
N MET A 35 20.79 -26.19 15.80
CA MET A 35 19.94 -25.86 14.64
C MET A 35 18.70 -26.76 14.55
N GLY A 36 17.51 -26.16 14.67
CA GLY A 36 16.23 -26.75 14.30
C GLY A 36 15.46 -25.78 13.41
N ALA A 37 15.18 -26.20 12.18
CA ALA A 37 14.54 -25.43 11.13
C ALA A 37 13.08 -25.02 11.48
N GLY A 38 12.68 -23.83 11.04
CA GLY A 38 11.28 -23.47 10.82
C GLY A 38 10.69 -22.42 11.77
N ALA A 39 11.12 -21.17 11.64
CA ALA A 39 10.31 -20.02 12.00
C ALA A 39 10.62 -18.89 11.03
N MET A 40 9.77 -18.72 10.02
CA MET A 40 9.70 -17.47 9.27
C MET A 40 9.31 -16.37 10.27
N MET A 41 10.26 -15.50 10.57
CA MET A 41 10.01 -14.26 11.28
C MET A 41 9.08 -13.40 10.43
N ASP A 42 7.78 -13.45 10.75
CA ASP A 42 6.90 -12.35 10.45
C ASP A 42 7.50 -11.16 11.21
N LEU A 43 8.19 -10.26 10.49
CA LEU A 43 8.73 -9.02 11.05
C LEU A 43 7.54 -8.10 11.33
N ASP A 44 6.71 -8.49 12.30
CA ASP A 44 5.84 -7.54 12.97
C ASP A 44 6.79 -6.53 13.62
N LEU A 45 6.91 -5.34 13.03
CA LEU A 45 7.74 -4.22 13.52
C LEU A 45 7.23 -3.67 14.88
N ASN A 46 6.34 -4.39 15.53
CA ASN A 46 5.76 -4.05 16.81
C ASN A 46 6.40 -4.70 18.07
N PRO A 47 7.70 -5.07 18.14
CA PRO A 47 8.32 -5.48 19.40
C PRO A 47 8.90 -4.29 20.18
N ILE A 48 8.79 -3.05 19.65
CA ILE A 48 9.41 -1.83 20.23
C ILE A 48 8.37 -0.79 20.69
N GLY A 49 7.06 -1.04 20.51
CA GLY A 49 6.00 -0.09 20.91
C GLY A 49 6.05 1.27 20.17
N LEU A 50 6.74 1.34 19.03
CA LEU A 50 6.81 2.54 18.21
C LEU A 50 5.55 2.64 17.35
N ASN A 51 4.74 3.66 17.63
CA ASN A 51 3.51 3.96 16.90
C ASN A 51 3.80 4.60 15.53
N LEU A 52 4.42 3.83 14.64
CA LEU A 52 4.85 4.29 13.32
C LEU A 52 3.66 4.49 12.38
N PRO A 53 3.74 5.45 11.43
CA PRO A 53 2.79 5.58 10.35
C PRO A 53 2.66 4.27 9.55
N ASN A 54 1.44 3.77 9.36
CA ASN A 54 1.16 2.63 8.49
C ASN A 54 -0.18 2.76 7.79
N LEU A 55 -0.37 1.96 6.75
CA LEU A 55 -1.62 1.87 5.98
C LEU A 55 -2.41 0.66 6.47
N LYS A 56 -3.69 0.87 6.77
CA LYS A 56 -4.63 -0.18 7.15
C LYS A 56 -5.70 -0.34 6.07
N ILE A 57 -5.96 -1.57 5.65
CA ILE A 57 -7.12 -1.88 4.81
C ILE A 57 -8.35 -1.99 5.71
N LEU A 58 -9.34 -1.14 5.49
CA LEU A 58 -10.61 -1.15 6.24
C LEU A 58 -11.61 -2.11 5.62
N GLU A 59 -11.67 -2.15 4.28
CA GLU A 59 -12.49 -3.10 3.53
C GLU A 59 -11.68 -3.67 2.36
N GLN A 60 -11.60 -5.00 2.28
CA GLN A 60 -10.93 -5.68 1.18
C GLN A 60 -11.77 -5.61 -0.12
N PRO A 61 -11.15 -5.71 -1.30
CA PRO A 61 -11.90 -5.93 -2.52
C PRO A 61 -12.58 -7.30 -2.52
N LYS A 62 -13.73 -7.39 -3.19
CA LYS A 62 -14.43 -8.67 -3.33
C LYS A 62 -13.58 -9.64 -4.14
N SER A 63 -13.32 -10.82 -3.58
CA SER A 63 -12.45 -11.85 -4.17
C SER A 63 -12.99 -12.49 -5.45
N ARG A 64 -14.31 -12.49 -5.65
CA ARG A 64 -14.97 -13.13 -6.81
C ARG A 64 -16.14 -12.32 -7.35
N GLY A 65 -16.51 -12.61 -8.59
CA GLY A 65 -17.69 -12.03 -9.23
C GLY A 65 -17.47 -10.66 -9.86
N PHE A 66 -16.25 -10.11 -9.80
CA PHE A 66 -15.86 -8.98 -10.64
C PHE A 66 -15.34 -9.47 -12.00
N ARG A 67 -15.69 -8.76 -13.07
CA ARG A 67 -15.30 -9.10 -14.44
C ARG A 67 -14.34 -8.06 -14.99
N PHE A 68 -13.12 -8.47 -15.31
CA PHE A 68 -12.18 -7.67 -16.09
C PHE A 68 -12.71 -7.41 -17.50
N ARG A 69 -12.30 -6.28 -18.06
CA ARG A 69 -12.86 -5.73 -19.29
C ARG A 69 -11.76 -5.42 -20.28
N TYR A 70 -12.00 -5.72 -21.55
CA TYR A 70 -11.13 -5.29 -22.63
C TYR A 70 -11.39 -3.83 -23.00
N GLY A 71 -10.37 -3.15 -23.51
CA GLY A 71 -10.49 -1.75 -23.94
C GLY A 71 -11.53 -1.54 -25.06
N CYS A 72 -11.80 -2.56 -25.86
CA CYS A 72 -12.81 -2.51 -26.93
C CYS A 72 -14.27 -2.57 -26.43
N GLU A 73 -14.51 -2.90 -25.15
CA GLU A 73 -15.86 -2.95 -24.58
C GLU A 73 -16.43 -1.55 -24.26
N GLY A 74 -15.62 -0.50 -24.34
CA GLY A 74 -15.99 0.85 -23.95
C GLY A 74 -15.83 1.10 -22.44
N PRO A 75 -16.49 2.14 -21.88
CA PRO A 75 -16.31 2.55 -20.49
C PRO A 75 -16.59 1.44 -19.47
N SER A 76 -15.86 1.43 -18.35
CA SER A 76 -16.00 0.39 -17.31
C SER A 76 -17.43 0.32 -16.75
N HIS A 77 -17.99 -0.88 -16.66
CA HIS A 77 -19.35 -1.16 -16.16
C HIS A 77 -19.48 -1.12 -14.61
N GLY A 78 -18.80 -0.18 -13.95
CA GLY A 78 -18.81 0.01 -12.50
C GLY A 78 -17.49 -0.33 -11.81
N GLY A 79 -17.31 0.21 -10.60
CA GLY A 79 -16.11 0.03 -9.79
C GLY A 79 -16.00 -1.38 -9.17
N LEU A 80 -14.78 -1.74 -8.75
CA LEU A 80 -14.50 -2.96 -8.01
C LEU A 80 -15.29 -2.93 -6.68
N PRO A 81 -16.20 -3.88 -6.42
CA PRO A 81 -16.97 -3.87 -5.18
C PRO A 81 -16.09 -4.29 -4.00
N GLY A 82 -16.41 -3.76 -2.82
CA GLY A 82 -15.85 -4.23 -1.56
C GLY A 82 -16.37 -5.61 -1.18
N GLU A 83 -15.63 -6.29 -0.31
CA GLU A 83 -15.93 -7.63 0.19
C GLU A 83 -17.33 -7.70 0.80
N HIS A 84 -17.74 -6.66 1.52
CA HIS A 84 -19.03 -6.59 2.22
C HIS A 84 -20.15 -5.99 1.36
N SER A 85 -19.89 -5.68 0.10
CA SER A 85 -20.87 -5.04 -0.78
C SER A 85 -22.02 -5.99 -1.10
N GLN A 86 -23.25 -5.58 -0.83
CA GLN A 86 -24.47 -6.38 -1.06
C GLN A 86 -25.43 -5.71 -2.05
N LYS A 87 -26.43 -6.47 -2.53
CA LYS A 87 -27.51 -5.92 -3.35
C LYS A 87 -28.28 -4.89 -2.52
N GLY A 88 -28.29 -3.64 -2.96
CA GLY A 88 -28.95 -2.53 -2.26
C GLY A 88 -28.09 -1.78 -1.23
N LYS A 89 -26.93 -2.33 -0.85
CA LYS A 89 -25.95 -1.66 0.02
C LYS A 89 -24.54 -1.86 -0.56
N LYS A 90 -24.20 -1.02 -1.54
CA LYS A 90 -22.89 -1.07 -2.19
C LYS A 90 -21.81 -0.52 -1.25
N SER A 91 -20.70 -1.22 -1.17
CA SER A 91 -19.47 -0.75 -0.51
C SER A 91 -18.28 -1.01 -1.45
N TYR A 92 -17.14 -0.42 -1.12
CA TYR A 92 -15.95 -0.38 -1.99
C TYR A 92 -14.70 -0.64 -1.15
N PRO A 93 -13.61 -1.11 -1.77
CA PRO A 93 -12.34 -1.26 -1.08
C PRO A 93 -11.92 0.06 -0.45
N SER A 94 -11.43 0.02 0.79
CA SER A 94 -11.04 1.24 1.49
C SER A 94 -9.87 1.03 2.41
N VAL A 95 -9.13 2.12 2.61
CA VAL A 95 -7.90 2.16 3.39
C VAL A 95 -7.86 3.41 4.27
N GLU A 96 -7.09 3.34 5.34
CA GLU A 96 -6.84 4.45 6.27
C GLU A 96 -5.35 4.50 6.60
N ILE A 97 -4.77 5.70 6.57
CA ILE A 97 -3.42 5.92 7.11
C ILE A 97 -3.58 6.21 8.61
N VAL A 98 -2.98 5.36 9.44
CA VAL A 98 -3.02 5.50 10.90
C VAL A 98 -1.68 6.03 11.41
N ASN A 99 -1.69 6.64 12.60
CA ASN A 99 -0.50 7.19 13.27
C ASN A 99 0.25 8.27 12.48
N TYR A 100 -0.45 8.92 11.55
CA TYR A 100 0.05 10.03 10.75
C TYR A 100 -0.89 11.22 10.87
N LYS A 101 -0.36 12.43 10.72
CA LYS A 101 -1.15 13.67 10.61
C LYS A 101 -0.50 14.55 9.56
N GLY A 102 -1.31 15.05 8.62
CA GLY A 102 -0.84 15.86 7.51
C GLY A 102 -1.39 15.37 6.19
N ASP A 103 -0.95 15.98 5.10
CA ASP A 103 -1.32 15.55 3.76
C ASP A 103 -0.56 14.28 3.37
N ALA A 104 -1.22 13.39 2.66
CA ALA A 104 -0.63 12.14 2.18
C ALA A 104 -1.22 11.75 0.82
N ARG A 105 -0.44 10.94 0.09
CA ARG A 105 -0.80 10.42 -1.22
C ARG A 105 -0.86 8.91 -1.18
N ILE A 106 -2.01 8.36 -1.53
CA ILE A 106 -2.23 6.91 -1.65
C ILE A 106 -2.15 6.53 -3.12
N VAL A 107 -1.34 5.51 -3.41
CA VAL A 107 -1.11 4.99 -4.76
C VAL A 107 -1.53 3.52 -4.79
N VAL A 108 -2.28 3.15 -5.82
CA VAL A 108 -2.83 1.79 -6.01
C VAL A 108 -2.42 1.28 -7.39
N SER A 109 -1.91 0.06 -7.43
CA SER A 109 -1.53 -0.66 -8.67
C SER A 109 -1.93 -2.12 -8.58
N LEU A 110 -2.15 -2.78 -9.71
CA LEU A 110 -2.35 -4.22 -9.76
C LEU A 110 -1.01 -4.96 -9.76
N VAL A 111 -0.92 -6.01 -8.96
CA VAL A 111 0.24 -6.91 -8.88
C VAL A 111 -0.19 -8.36 -9.05
N THR A 112 0.78 -9.24 -9.31
CA THR A 112 0.59 -10.70 -9.33
C THR A 112 0.48 -11.27 -7.92
N ASP A 113 -0.22 -12.41 -7.80
CA ASP A 113 -0.34 -13.21 -6.57
C ASP A 113 0.77 -14.27 -6.51
N GLU A 114 2.01 -13.82 -6.69
CA GLU A 114 3.21 -14.63 -6.56
C GLU A 114 3.90 -14.32 -5.23
N GLU A 115 4.79 -15.20 -4.75
CA GLU A 115 5.58 -14.96 -3.53
C GLU A 115 6.34 -13.62 -3.57
N VAL A 116 6.86 -13.27 -4.75
CA VAL A 116 7.39 -11.94 -5.04
C VAL A 116 6.45 -11.24 -6.02
N PRO A 117 5.61 -10.29 -5.54
CA PRO A 117 4.65 -9.61 -6.39
C PRO A 117 5.33 -8.82 -7.52
N LYS A 118 4.81 -8.96 -8.73
CA LYS A 118 5.25 -8.24 -9.93
C LYS A 118 4.12 -7.37 -10.47
N PRO A 119 4.40 -6.33 -11.26
CA PRO A 119 3.34 -5.57 -11.94
C PRO A 119 2.43 -6.48 -12.78
N HIS A 120 1.12 -6.38 -12.58
CA HIS A 120 0.17 -7.17 -13.35
C HIS A 120 0.04 -6.62 -14.78
N ALA A 121 -0.18 -7.50 -15.76
CA ALA A 121 -0.42 -7.10 -17.16
C ALA A 121 -1.72 -6.31 -17.40
N HIS A 122 -2.59 -6.21 -16.37
CA HIS A 122 -3.85 -5.47 -16.46
C HIS A 122 -3.65 -4.11 -15.82
N SER A 123 -4.41 -3.13 -16.29
CA SER A 123 -4.35 -1.76 -15.80
C SER A 123 -5.60 -1.42 -14.99
N LEU A 124 -5.43 -0.71 -13.88
CA LEU A 124 -6.55 -0.03 -13.24
C LEU A 124 -7.06 1.10 -14.14
N VAL A 125 -8.38 1.23 -14.20
CA VAL A 125 -9.06 2.30 -14.95
C VAL A 125 -10.09 2.96 -14.04
N GLY A 126 -10.26 4.26 -14.18
CA GLY A 126 -11.17 5.03 -13.35
C GLY A 126 -10.80 6.50 -13.28
N LYS A 127 -11.59 7.26 -12.53
CA LYS A 127 -11.48 8.72 -12.44
C LYS A 127 -10.09 9.22 -11.99
N HIS A 128 -9.44 8.48 -11.09
CA HIS A 128 -8.17 8.87 -10.46
C HIS A 128 -6.98 8.05 -10.97
N CYS A 129 -7.13 7.40 -12.13
CA CYS A 129 -6.14 6.45 -12.63
C CYS A 129 -5.47 6.95 -13.91
N CYS A 130 -4.15 6.82 -13.97
CA CYS A 130 -3.33 7.13 -15.13
C CYS A 130 -2.34 5.97 -15.34
N ASN A 131 -2.24 5.46 -16.56
CA ASN A 131 -1.32 4.37 -16.92
C ASN A 131 -1.40 3.14 -15.98
N GLY A 132 -2.62 2.75 -15.58
CA GLY A 132 -2.84 1.58 -14.74
C GLY A 132 -2.63 1.78 -13.24
N ILE A 133 -2.30 3.00 -12.81
CA ILE A 133 -2.05 3.37 -11.41
C ILE A 133 -3.10 4.39 -10.97
N CYS A 134 -3.78 4.15 -9.85
CA CYS A 134 -4.72 5.10 -9.26
C CYS A 134 -4.06 5.87 -8.11
N THR A 135 -4.25 7.19 -8.07
CA THR A 135 -3.63 8.07 -7.07
C THR A 135 -4.68 8.97 -6.43
N VAL A 136 -4.75 8.97 -5.11
CA VAL A 136 -5.69 9.80 -4.32
C VAL A 136 -4.91 10.59 -3.27
N GLN A 137 -5.27 11.85 -3.09
CA GLN A 137 -4.75 12.70 -2.02
C GLN A 137 -5.71 12.66 -0.83
N VAL A 138 -5.16 12.50 0.38
CA VAL A 138 -5.88 12.49 1.65
C VAL A 138 -5.21 13.44 2.64
N GLY A 139 -5.91 13.81 3.72
CA GLY A 139 -5.43 14.73 4.74
C GLY A 139 -5.93 16.17 4.57
N PRO A 140 -5.63 17.06 5.54
CA PRO A 140 -4.94 16.77 6.80
C PRO A 140 -5.87 16.21 7.91
N LYS A 141 -7.20 16.24 7.69
CA LYS A 141 -8.19 15.80 8.69
C LYS A 141 -8.71 14.38 8.48
N ASP A 142 -8.94 14.00 7.22
CA ASP A 142 -9.43 12.68 6.84
C ASP A 142 -8.33 11.95 6.08
N LEU A 143 -7.87 10.84 6.63
CA LEU A 143 -6.80 10.00 6.09
C LEU A 143 -7.35 8.70 5.47
N THR A 144 -8.66 8.68 5.18
CA THR A 144 -9.36 7.54 4.58
C THR A 144 -9.55 7.73 3.08
N ALA A 145 -9.40 6.65 2.30
CA ALA A 145 -9.70 6.62 0.87
C ALA A 145 -10.56 5.40 0.50
N TRP A 146 -11.39 5.56 -0.54
CA TRP A 146 -12.39 4.60 -1.05
C TRP A 146 -12.39 4.56 -2.58
#